data_AF-A0A109FHG0-F1
#
_entry.id   AF-A0A109FHG0-F1
#
_cell.length_a   1.000
_cell.length_b   1.000
_cell.length_c   1.000
_cell.angle_alpha   90.00
_cell.angle_beta   90.00
_cell.angle_gamma   90.00
#
_symmetry.space_group_name_H-M   'P 1'
#
loop_
_entity.id
_entity.type
_entity.pdbx_description
1 polymer ?
#
loop_
_entity_poly.entity_id
_entity_poly.type
_entity_poly.pdbx_seq_one_letter_code
_entity_poly.pdbx_strand_id
1 'polypeptide(L)'
;LSLPRDILDFLLHYPFLDPADDPALNANLKFYQNRQAARPRRAKCEELQDELRGNWDQLEWRHDFVQWFFPIREQGVNWEAQPLQPHEVAGIKADPQAMARLLESYRIMLAFYGLRLVDETTGELALEDSVPAPSPASYLRRFHNLESNSHNFLRITRILKCLGEFGLTRYPPSFLLFLLTLQSSAAASDSHGPHLNKTSLLRSFDNYWRWCIRDDDDRRFVVGKTDEVRDGAASWTTDEYR
;
A
#
# COMPACT_ATOMS: atom_id res chain seq x y z
N LEU A 1 23.17 -5.53 6.72
CA LEU A 1 22.61 -4.70 5.62
C LEU A 1 22.27 -3.33 6.19
N SER A 2 22.73 -2.25 5.58
CA SER A 2 22.26 -0.89 5.89
C SER A 2 20.89 -0.72 5.23
N LEU A 3 19.86 -0.37 5.99
CA LEU A 3 18.55 -0.05 5.41
C LEU A 3 18.62 1.25 4.60
N PRO A 4 17.76 1.42 3.57
CA PRO A 4 17.58 2.71 2.91
C PRO A 4 17.27 3.82 3.92
N ARG A 5 17.78 5.04 3.69
CA ARG A 5 17.62 6.16 4.62
C ARG A 5 16.16 6.49 4.89
N ASP A 6 15.33 6.48 3.86
CA ASP A 6 13.91 6.79 3.95
C ASP A 6 13.09 5.70 4.67
N ILE A 7 13.58 4.44 4.70
CA ILE A 7 13.06 3.41 5.60
C ILE A 7 13.42 3.75 7.04
N LEU A 8 14.69 4.12 7.31
CA LEU A 8 15.12 4.50 8.67
C LEU A 8 14.34 5.71 9.17
N ASP A 9 14.14 6.73 8.34
CA ASP A 9 13.33 7.89 8.68
C ASP A 9 11.89 7.46 9.02
N PHE A 10 11.27 6.60 8.20
CA PHE A 10 9.93 6.06 8.48
C PHE A 10 9.85 5.28 9.81
N LEU A 11 10.83 4.42 10.09
CA LEU A 11 10.89 3.60 11.31
C LEU A 11 11.14 4.45 12.55
N LEU A 12 11.93 5.51 12.43
CA LEU A 12 12.30 6.40 13.53
C LEU A 12 11.36 7.60 13.68
N HIS A 13 10.19 7.56 13.06
CA HIS A 13 9.18 8.64 13.09
C HIS A 13 9.70 10.00 12.59
N TYR A 14 10.57 9.95 11.60
CA TYR A 14 11.13 11.10 10.89
C TYR A 14 11.82 12.10 11.84
N PRO A 15 12.89 11.69 12.53
CA PRO A 15 13.48 12.45 13.64
C PRO A 15 14.16 13.76 13.21
N PHE A 16 14.34 13.97 11.89
CA PHE A 16 15.02 15.13 11.31
C PHE A 16 14.10 16.05 10.51
N LEU A 17 12.77 15.90 10.59
CA LEU A 17 11.84 16.86 10.00
C LEU A 17 11.73 18.11 10.88
N ASP A 18 11.94 19.28 10.27
CA ASP A 18 11.86 20.60 10.92
C ASP A 18 11.12 21.61 9.99
N PRO A 19 10.06 22.31 10.45
CA PRO A 19 9.35 22.06 11.72
C PRO A 19 8.74 20.66 11.72
N ALA A 20 8.82 19.98 12.86
CA ALA A 20 8.28 18.63 12.99
C ALA A 20 6.75 18.58 12.78
N ASP A 21 6.06 19.69 13.06
CA ASP A 21 4.62 19.87 12.92
C ASP A 21 4.28 21.36 12.70
N ASP A 22 3.74 21.72 11.53
CA ASP A 22 3.25 23.08 11.25
C ASP A 22 1.72 23.13 11.34
N PRO A 23 1.13 23.73 12.40
CA PRO A 23 -0.32 23.78 12.60
C PRO A 23 -1.10 24.53 11.51
N ALA A 24 -0.44 25.32 10.66
CA ALA A 24 -1.11 26.00 9.54
C ALA A 24 -1.44 25.05 8.39
N LEU A 25 -0.71 23.93 8.28
CA LEU A 25 -0.76 22.97 7.18
C LEU A 25 -1.80 21.86 7.43
N ASN A 26 -3.00 22.02 6.87
CA ASN A 26 -4.15 21.14 7.14
C ASN A 26 -4.76 20.50 5.87
N ALA A 27 -4.01 20.44 4.77
CA ALA A 27 -4.57 20.02 3.48
C ALA A 27 -5.04 18.56 3.47
N ASN A 28 -4.29 17.63 4.08
CA ASN A 28 -4.64 16.22 4.14
C ASN A 28 -5.86 16.01 5.06
N LEU A 29 -5.87 16.64 6.24
CA LEU A 29 -7.01 16.55 7.15
C LEU A 29 -8.29 17.06 6.48
N LYS A 30 -8.24 18.22 5.81
CA LYS A 30 -9.39 18.77 5.09
C LYS A 30 -9.82 17.93 3.89
N PHE A 31 -8.87 17.25 3.22
CA PHE A 31 -9.17 16.32 2.13
C PHE A 31 -9.97 15.12 2.64
N TYR A 32 -9.52 14.45 3.71
CA TYR A 32 -10.25 13.32 4.29
C TYR A 32 -11.54 13.72 5.01
N GLN A 33 -11.68 14.96 5.46
CA GLN A 33 -12.96 15.51 5.92
C GLN A 33 -13.91 15.85 4.75
N ASN A 34 -13.49 15.64 3.50
CA ASN A 34 -14.23 15.99 2.29
C ASN A 34 -14.54 17.51 2.18
N ARG A 35 -13.72 18.34 2.84
CA ARG A 35 -13.87 19.81 2.92
C ARG A 35 -12.99 20.56 1.93
N GLN A 36 -11.89 19.95 1.51
CA GLN A 36 -10.97 20.50 0.53
C GLN A 36 -10.71 19.49 -0.58
N ALA A 37 -10.63 19.98 -1.80
CA ALA A 37 -10.30 19.17 -2.95
C ALA A 37 -8.80 18.88 -3.06
N ALA A 38 -8.48 17.69 -3.55
CA ALA A 38 -7.15 17.34 -4.03
C ALA A 38 -6.76 18.25 -5.20
N ARG A 39 -5.47 18.52 -5.32
CA ARG A 39 -4.88 19.28 -6.43
C ARG A 39 -3.93 18.41 -7.26
N PRO A 40 -3.84 18.63 -8.58
CA PRO A 40 -4.49 19.69 -9.38
C PRO A 40 -5.98 19.45 -9.73
N ARG A 41 -6.49 18.22 -9.57
CA ARG A 41 -7.80 17.77 -10.10
C ARG A 41 -9.02 18.56 -9.57
N ARG A 42 -8.89 19.22 -8.41
CA ARG A 42 -9.98 19.92 -7.70
C ARG A 42 -11.20 19.02 -7.40
N ALA A 43 -10.97 17.72 -7.18
CA ALA A 43 -11.96 16.76 -6.68
C ALA A 43 -11.77 16.51 -5.18
N LYS A 44 -12.86 16.45 -4.41
CA LYS A 44 -12.83 16.03 -3.00
C LYS A 44 -12.57 14.53 -2.87
N CYS A 45 -12.36 14.04 -1.64
CA CYS A 45 -11.99 12.65 -1.41
C CYS A 45 -13.00 11.66 -1.97
N GLU A 46 -14.29 11.83 -1.67
CA GLU A 46 -15.34 10.92 -2.14
C GLU A 46 -15.50 10.98 -3.66
N GLU A 47 -15.51 12.19 -4.23
CA GLU A 47 -15.59 12.39 -5.69
C GLU A 47 -14.42 11.72 -6.42
N LEU A 48 -13.20 11.85 -5.88
CA LEU A 48 -12.01 11.23 -6.46
C LEU A 48 -12.04 9.70 -6.31
N GLN A 49 -12.57 9.18 -5.21
CA GLN A 49 -12.77 7.73 -5.00
C GLN A 49 -13.79 7.17 -5.98
N ASP A 50 -14.93 7.84 -6.15
CA ASP A 50 -15.97 7.42 -7.10
C ASP A 50 -15.46 7.45 -8.53
N GLU A 51 -14.64 8.43 -8.90
CA GLU A 51 -14.05 8.54 -10.24
C GLU A 51 -13.06 7.40 -10.54
N LEU A 52 -12.26 6.99 -9.55
CA LEU A 52 -11.18 6.01 -9.72
C LEU A 52 -11.61 4.57 -9.45
N ARG A 53 -12.69 4.35 -8.70
CA ARG A 53 -13.18 3.01 -8.36
C ARG A 53 -13.50 2.22 -9.64
N GLY A 54 -12.81 1.10 -9.82
CA GLY A 54 -13.00 0.24 -11.01
C GLY A 54 -12.36 0.79 -12.30
N ASN A 55 -11.73 1.96 -12.26
CA ASN A 55 -11.15 2.62 -13.42
C ASN A 55 -9.64 2.39 -13.49
N TRP A 56 -9.26 1.18 -13.90
CA TRP A 56 -7.88 0.71 -13.91
C TRP A 56 -6.95 1.56 -14.79
N ASP A 57 -7.45 2.04 -15.92
CA ASP A 57 -6.67 2.91 -16.81
C ASP A 57 -6.34 4.24 -16.12
N GLN A 58 -7.30 4.88 -15.46
CA GLN A 58 -7.04 6.12 -14.73
C GLN A 58 -6.08 5.88 -13.55
N LEU A 59 -6.25 4.78 -12.82
CA LEU A 59 -5.35 4.43 -11.72
C LEU A 59 -3.91 4.19 -12.18
N GLU A 60 -3.71 3.57 -13.35
CA GLU A 60 -2.39 3.36 -13.93
C GLU A 60 -1.77 4.69 -14.40
N TRP A 61 -2.46 5.42 -15.29
CA TRP A 61 -1.92 6.59 -15.98
C TRP A 61 -1.78 7.83 -15.11
N ARG A 62 -2.57 7.96 -14.03
CA ARG A 62 -2.55 9.15 -13.19
C ARG A 62 -1.56 9.04 -12.05
N HIS A 63 -0.77 10.09 -11.83
CA HIS A 63 0.18 10.16 -10.71
C HIS A 63 -0.26 11.15 -9.61
N ASP A 64 -1.33 11.91 -9.84
CA ASP A 64 -1.74 13.01 -8.97
C ASP A 64 -2.51 12.58 -7.73
N PHE A 65 -3.23 11.46 -7.77
CA PHE A 65 -4.11 11.04 -6.68
C PHE A 65 -3.39 10.33 -5.53
N VAL A 66 -2.30 9.61 -5.79
CA VAL A 66 -1.75 8.64 -4.83
C VAL A 66 -1.24 9.31 -3.55
N GLN A 67 -0.72 10.53 -3.65
CA GLN A 67 -0.28 11.30 -2.47
C GLN A 67 -1.44 11.85 -1.65
N TRP A 68 -2.61 12.05 -2.24
CA TRP A 68 -3.82 12.43 -1.51
C TRP A 68 -4.50 11.23 -0.87
N PHE A 69 -4.52 10.08 -1.56
CA PHE A 69 -5.06 8.83 -1.03
C PHE A 69 -4.19 8.19 0.06
N PHE A 70 -2.88 8.42 0.00
CA PHE A 70 -1.91 7.86 0.92
C PHE A 70 -0.84 8.90 1.28
N PRO A 71 -1.20 9.96 2.02
CA PRO A 71 -0.23 10.96 2.43
C PRO A 71 0.76 10.35 3.41
N ILE A 72 2.01 10.77 3.30
CA ILE A 72 3.10 10.43 4.23
C ILE A 72 3.92 11.68 4.49
N ARG A 73 4.84 11.64 5.45
CA ARG A 73 5.66 12.81 5.81
C ARG A 73 6.72 13.17 4.75
N GLU A 74 6.92 12.29 3.76
CA GLU A 74 7.82 12.50 2.63
C GLU A 74 7.07 13.15 1.46
N GLN A 75 7.68 14.20 0.89
CA GLN A 75 7.23 14.78 -0.36
C GLN A 75 7.27 13.73 -1.49
N GLY A 76 6.23 13.71 -2.32
CA GLY A 76 6.20 12.90 -3.55
C GLY A 76 6.23 13.76 -4.81
N VAL A 77 5.94 13.13 -5.95
CA VAL A 77 6.03 13.75 -7.29
C VAL A 77 4.98 14.82 -7.58
N ASN A 78 3.81 14.74 -6.94
CA ASN A 78 2.80 15.78 -6.92
C ASN A 78 3.19 16.83 -5.86
N TRP A 79 3.77 17.93 -6.31
CA TRP A 79 4.18 19.07 -5.47
C TRP A 79 3.02 19.83 -4.84
N GLU A 80 1.79 19.65 -5.33
CA GLU A 80 0.61 20.27 -4.72
C GLU A 80 0.02 19.44 -3.59
N ALA A 81 0.43 18.17 -3.45
CA ALA A 81 0.08 17.35 -2.29
C ALA A 81 1.04 17.65 -1.15
N GLN A 82 0.51 18.26 -0.09
CA GLN A 82 1.23 18.64 1.12
C GLN A 82 1.74 17.40 1.87
N PRO A 83 3.01 17.35 2.31
CA PRO A 83 3.49 16.33 3.23
C PRO A 83 2.63 16.25 4.50
N LEU A 84 2.39 15.03 4.95
CA LEU A 84 1.52 14.75 6.10
C LEU A 84 2.11 15.33 7.39
N GLN A 85 1.29 16.07 8.13
CA GLN A 85 1.68 16.62 9.43
C GLN A 85 1.23 15.71 10.60
N PRO A 86 1.96 15.65 11.72
CA PRO A 86 1.55 14.89 12.91
C PRO A 86 0.14 15.23 13.43
N HIS A 87 -0.23 16.51 13.47
CA HIS A 87 -1.58 16.90 13.92
C HIS A 87 -2.68 16.42 12.96
N GLU A 88 -2.40 16.33 11.65
CA GLU A 88 -3.33 15.79 10.66
C GLU A 88 -3.57 14.30 10.89
N VAL A 89 -2.52 13.53 11.21
CA VAL A 89 -2.66 12.10 11.58
C VAL A 89 -3.59 11.96 12.77
N ALA A 90 -3.37 12.73 13.84
CA ALA A 90 -4.23 12.69 15.03
C ALA A 90 -5.68 13.07 14.69
N GLY A 91 -5.89 14.12 13.90
CA GLY A 91 -7.21 14.59 13.49
C GLY A 91 -7.97 13.58 12.62
N ILE A 92 -7.29 12.94 11.65
CA ILE A 92 -7.89 11.92 10.79
C ILE A 92 -8.24 10.67 11.61
N LYS A 93 -7.33 10.19 12.48
CA LYS A 93 -7.58 9.02 13.33
C LYS A 93 -8.75 9.23 14.31
N ALA A 94 -8.97 10.46 14.75
CA ALA A 94 -10.08 10.81 15.64
C ALA A 94 -11.43 10.93 14.90
N ASP A 95 -11.44 10.97 13.57
CA ASP A 95 -12.65 11.07 12.74
C ASP A 95 -12.93 9.72 12.04
N PRO A 96 -13.97 8.97 12.49
CA PRO A 96 -14.31 7.68 11.89
C PRO A 96 -14.65 7.75 10.40
N GLN A 97 -15.23 8.85 9.91
CA GLN A 97 -15.53 9.00 8.49
C GLN A 97 -14.25 9.24 7.68
N ALA A 98 -13.31 10.01 8.22
CA ALA A 98 -12.00 10.20 7.60
C ALA A 98 -11.22 8.88 7.51
N MET A 99 -11.22 8.08 8.59
CA MET A 99 -10.63 6.73 8.56
C MET A 99 -11.33 5.79 7.58
N ALA A 100 -12.66 5.83 7.49
CA ALA A 100 -13.41 5.04 6.50
C ALA A 100 -13.02 5.41 5.06
N ARG A 101 -12.79 6.70 4.77
CA ARG A 101 -12.30 7.15 3.46
C ARG A 101 -10.87 6.68 3.21
N LEU A 102 -9.97 6.69 4.20
CA LEU A 102 -8.62 6.10 4.04
C LEU A 102 -8.70 4.61 3.68
N LEU A 103 -9.56 3.84 4.38
CA LEU A 103 -9.76 2.43 4.07
C LEU A 103 -10.36 2.21 2.68
N GLU A 104 -11.27 3.08 2.24
CA GLU A 104 -11.82 3.00 0.88
C GLU A 104 -10.75 3.22 -0.20
N SER A 105 -9.86 4.19 -0.01
CA SER A 105 -8.70 4.37 -0.88
C SER A 105 -7.82 3.12 -0.93
N TYR A 106 -7.62 2.43 0.22
CA TYR A 106 -6.90 1.16 0.27
C TYR A 106 -7.62 0.05 -0.51
N ARG A 107 -8.94 -0.10 -0.36
CA ARG A 107 -9.74 -1.07 -1.15
C ARG A 107 -9.64 -0.82 -2.65
N ILE A 108 -9.71 0.43 -3.08
CA ILE A 108 -9.55 0.81 -4.50
C ILE A 108 -8.19 0.36 -5.04
N MET A 109 -7.11 0.61 -4.28
CA MET A 109 -5.77 0.20 -4.71
C MET A 109 -5.55 -1.31 -4.66
N LEU A 110 -6.09 -2.01 -3.66
CA LEU A 110 -6.08 -3.47 -3.62
C LEU A 110 -6.76 -4.04 -4.86
N ALA A 111 -7.97 -3.57 -5.17
CA ALA A 111 -8.73 -4.03 -6.33
C ALA A 111 -7.98 -3.76 -7.64
N PHE A 112 -7.25 -2.65 -7.73
CA PHE A 112 -6.38 -2.34 -8.85
C PHE A 112 -5.17 -3.27 -8.96
N TYR A 113 -4.63 -3.73 -7.83
CA TYR A 113 -3.58 -4.76 -7.79
C TYR A 113 -4.11 -6.19 -7.91
N GLY A 114 -5.43 -6.38 -8.11
CA GLY A 114 -6.03 -7.70 -8.24
C GLY A 114 -6.31 -8.43 -6.92
N LEU A 115 -6.34 -7.67 -5.83
CA LEU A 115 -6.55 -8.15 -4.47
C LEU A 115 -7.83 -7.56 -3.87
N ARG A 116 -8.34 -8.17 -2.80
CA ARG A 116 -9.43 -7.61 -2.00
C ARG A 116 -9.17 -7.82 -0.51
N LEU A 117 -9.66 -6.88 0.31
CA LEU A 117 -9.65 -6.98 1.77
C LEU A 117 -10.80 -7.88 2.21
N VAL A 118 -10.50 -8.91 2.98
CA VAL A 118 -11.44 -9.93 3.48
C VAL A 118 -11.86 -9.60 4.92
N ASP A 119 -10.90 -9.22 5.75
CA ASP A 119 -11.12 -8.88 7.15
C ASP A 119 -10.39 -7.58 7.50
N GLU A 120 -11.13 -6.56 7.95
CA GLU A 120 -10.59 -5.25 8.32
C GLU A 120 -9.90 -5.25 9.68
N THR A 121 -10.17 -6.24 10.52
CA THR A 121 -9.54 -6.40 11.85
C THR A 121 -8.12 -6.94 11.70
N THR A 122 -7.95 -7.97 10.88
CA THR A 122 -6.66 -8.64 10.66
C THR A 122 -5.88 -8.06 9.49
N GLY A 123 -6.58 -7.40 8.56
CA GLY A 123 -6.02 -6.98 7.28
C GLY A 123 -5.95 -8.13 6.26
N GLU A 124 -6.62 -9.26 6.49
CA GLU A 124 -6.58 -10.44 5.60
C GLU A 124 -6.98 -10.09 4.18
N LEU A 125 -6.25 -10.62 3.20
CA LEU A 125 -6.42 -10.39 1.78
C LEU A 125 -6.76 -11.70 1.06
N ALA A 126 -7.44 -11.56 -0.07
CA ALA A 126 -7.63 -12.61 -1.04
C ALA A 126 -7.43 -12.07 -2.45
N LEU A 127 -7.36 -12.98 -3.43
CA LEU A 127 -7.47 -12.61 -4.84
C LEU A 127 -8.85 -12.00 -5.11
N GLU A 128 -8.87 -11.00 -5.98
CA GLU A 128 -10.11 -10.49 -6.58
C GLU A 128 -10.42 -11.30 -7.85
N ASP A 129 -10.90 -12.52 -7.65
CA ASP A 129 -11.14 -13.55 -8.68
C ASP A 129 -12.59 -13.60 -9.20
N SER A 130 -13.40 -12.60 -8.84
CA SER A 130 -14.81 -12.51 -9.27
C SER A 130 -14.99 -12.38 -10.79
N VAL A 131 -13.96 -11.95 -11.52
CA VAL A 131 -14.00 -11.77 -12.97
C VAL A 131 -12.99 -12.69 -13.68
N PRO A 132 -13.46 -13.63 -14.52
CA PRO A 132 -12.59 -14.58 -15.19
C PRO A 132 -11.78 -13.94 -16.33
N ALA A 133 -10.65 -14.57 -16.67
CA ALA A 133 -9.88 -14.24 -17.87
C ALA A 133 -10.69 -14.56 -19.15
N PRO A 134 -10.45 -13.88 -20.28
CA PRO A 134 -9.42 -12.86 -20.53
C PRO A 134 -9.91 -11.42 -20.27
N SER A 135 -10.95 -11.24 -19.45
CA SER A 135 -11.52 -9.92 -19.17
C SER A 135 -10.46 -8.90 -18.75
N PRO A 136 -10.52 -7.64 -19.22
CA PRO A 136 -9.64 -6.58 -18.76
C PRO A 136 -9.66 -6.36 -17.24
N ALA A 137 -10.77 -6.71 -16.57
CA ALA A 137 -10.92 -6.59 -15.12
C ALA A 137 -10.43 -7.82 -14.33
N SER A 138 -9.93 -8.87 -14.99
CA SER A 138 -9.39 -10.05 -14.32
C SER A 138 -8.13 -9.73 -13.51
N TYR A 139 -7.96 -10.37 -12.34
CA TYR A 139 -6.74 -10.21 -11.54
C TYR A 139 -5.47 -10.59 -12.30
N LEU A 140 -5.51 -11.53 -13.24
CA LEU A 140 -4.34 -11.92 -14.05
C LEU A 140 -3.79 -10.72 -14.84
N ARG A 141 -4.67 -9.89 -15.42
CA ARG A 141 -4.27 -8.70 -16.18
C ARG A 141 -3.74 -7.60 -15.24
N ARG A 142 -4.33 -7.47 -14.06
CA ARG A 142 -3.87 -6.53 -13.02
C ARG A 142 -2.50 -6.93 -12.45
N PHE A 143 -2.24 -8.22 -12.28
CA PHE A 143 -0.91 -8.75 -11.92
C PHE A 143 0.11 -8.44 -13.02
N HIS A 144 -0.22 -8.75 -14.27
CA HIS A 144 0.63 -8.40 -15.40
C HIS A 144 0.94 -6.90 -15.45
N ASN A 145 -0.05 -6.04 -15.18
CA ASN A 145 0.15 -4.59 -15.08
C ASN A 145 1.14 -4.22 -13.96
N LEU A 146 0.94 -4.76 -12.75
CA LEU A 146 1.82 -4.50 -11.61
C LEU A 146 3.27 -4.91 -11.91
N GLU A 147 3.47 -6.08 -12.52
CA GLU A 147 4.81 -6.54 -12.89
C GLU A 147 5.43 -5.70 -14.02
N SER A 148 4.62 -5.21 -14.96
CA SER A 148 5.09 -4.43 -16.10
C SER A 148 5.46 -3.00 -15.72
N ASN A 149 4.82 -2.43 -14.70
CA ASN A 149 4.89 -1.00 -14.41
C ASN A 149 5.47 -0.71 -13.03
N SER A 150 6.81 -0.60 -12.97
CA SER A 150 7.58 -0.45 -11.72
C SER A 150 7.27 0.79 -10.89
N HIS A 151 6.64 1.83 -11.46
CA HIS A 151 6.20 2.99 -10.67
C HIS A 151 5.13 2.60 -9.64
N ASN A 152 4.36 1.53 -9.90
CA ASN A 152 3.44 0.96 -8.90
C ASN A 152 4.17 0.42 -7.68
N PHE A 153 5.45 0.08 -7.78
CA PHE A 153 6.22 -0.36 -6.62
C PHE A 153 6.45 0.77 -5.62
N LEU A 154 6.65 1.99 -6.12
CA LEU A 154 6.74 3.20 -5.30
C LEU A 154 5.38 3.59 -4.71
N ARG A 155 4.28 3.33 -5.44
CA ARG A 155 2.92 3.49 -4.90
C ARG A 155 2.67 2.52 -3.74
N ILE A 156 3.02 1.24 -3.88
CA ILE A 156 2.93 0.25 -2.79
C ILE A 156 3.77 0.69 -1.59
N THR A 157 5.02 1.12 -1.79
CA THR A 157 5.85 1.68 -0.71
C THR A 157 5.12 2.79 0.04
N ARG A 158 4.50 3.74 -0.67
CA ARG A 158 3.75 4.84 -0.07
C ARG A 158 2.55 4.35 0.73
N ILE A 159 1.79 3.39 0.18
CA ILE A 159 0.64 2.77 0.85
C ILE A 159 1.09 2.12 2.17
N LEU A 160 2.15 1.30 2.15
CA LEU A 160 2.64 0.62 3.36
C LEU A 160 3.05 1.62 4.46
N LYS A 161 3.80 2.67 4.10
CA LYS A 161 4.18 3.74 5.04
C LYS A 161 2.95 4.49 5.58
N CYS A 162 2.01 4.84 4.71
CA CYS A 162 0.77 5.52 5.08
C CYS A 162 -0.04 4.70 6.09
N LEU A 163 -0.28 3.41 5.82
CA LEU A 163 -0.99 2.52 6.74
C LEU A 163 -0.32 2.50 8.12
N GLY A 164 1.01 2.50 8.18
CA GLY A 164 1.79 2.62 9.42
C GLY A 164 1.63 3.97 10.14
N GLU A 165 1.55 5.09 9.42
CA GLU A 165 1.27 6.42 10.01
C GLU A 165 -0.09 6.46 10.71
N PHE A 166 -1.12 5.88 10.07
CA PHE A 166 -2.48 5.88 10.62
C PHE A 166 -2.75 4.79 11.66
N GLY A 167 -1.74 3.97 11.99
CA GLY A 167 -1.85 2.93 13.01
C GLY A 167 -2.63 1.69 12.57
N LEU A 168 -2.78 1.46 11.26
CA LEU A 168 -3.33 0.23 10.69
C LEU A 168 -2.24 -0.85 10.66
N THR A 169 -1.67 -1.15 11.83
CA THR A 169 -0.39 -1.88 11.96
C THR A 169 -0.40 -3.29 11.40
N ARG A 170 -1.56 -3.95 11.36
CA ARG A 170 -1.71 -5.31 10.80
C ARG A 170 -1.74 -5.35 9.28
N TYR A 171 -2.04 -4.23 8.62
CA TYR A 171 -2.26 -4.20 7.18
C TYR A 171 -0.97 -4.36 6.37
N PRO A 172 0.15 -3.64 6.65
CA PRO A 172 1.40 -3.85 5.92
C PRO A 172 1.96 -5.27 6.06
N PRO A 173 2.05 -5.88 7.26
CA PRO A 173 2.46 -7.28 7.40
C PRO A 173 1.57 -8.23 6.62
N SER A 174 0.24 -8.10 6.74
CA SER A 174 -0.72 -8.94 6.03
C SER A 174 -0.56 -8.84 4.51
N PHE A 175 -0.43 -7.62 3.97
CA PHE A 175 -0.19 -7.41 2.54
C PHE A 175 1.08 -8.12 2.06
N LEU A 176 2.17 -8.01 2.82
CA LEU A 176 3.45 -8.60 2.45
C LEU A 176 3.45 -10.13 2.56
N LEU A 177 2.84 -10.68 3.60
CA LEU A 177 2.70 -12.13 3.77
C LEU A 177 1.79 -12.72 2.69
N PHE A 178 0.75 -12.01 2.26
CA PHE A 178 -0.08 -12.45 1.13
C PHE A 178 0.72 -12.45 -0.18
N LEU A 179 1.49 -11.39 -0.48
CA LEU A 179 2.38 -11.40 -1.64
C LEU A 179 3.40 -12.53 -1.59
N LEU A 180 3.87 -12.88 -0.38
CA LEU A 180 4.79 -13.99 -0.18
C LEU A 180 4.16 -15.33 -0.53
N THR A 181 2.85 -15.54 -0.30
CA THR A 181 2.16 -16.79 -0.73
C THR A 181 2.21 -16.91 -2.24
N LEU A 182 1.97 -15.81 -2.97
CA LEU A 182 2.00 -15.78 -4.43
C LEU A 182 3.40 -16.00 -5.03
N GLN A 183 4.45 -15.74 -4.25
CA GLN A 183 5.86 -15.85 -4.64
C GLN A 183 6.54 -17.14 -4.15
N SER A 184 5.89 -17.87 -3.25
CA SER A 184 6.36 -19.12 -2.67
C SER A 184 6.35 -20.24 -3.72
N SER A 185 7.29 -21.18 -3.61
CA SER A 185 7.39 -22.34 -4.51
C SER A 185 6.13 -23.23 -4.46
N ALA A 186 5.38 -23.21 -3.35
CA ALA A 186 4.08 -23.89 -3.24
C ALA A 186 3.00 -23.28 -4.16
N ALA A 187 3.11 -22.00 -4.51
CA ALA A 187 2.26 -21.41 -5.54
C ALA A 187 2.69 -21.85 -6.95
N ALA A 188 3.99 -22.09 -7.17
CA ALA A 188 4.53 -22.46 -8.48
C ALA A 188 4.13 -23.88 -8.96
N SER A 189 3.65 -24.76 -8.07
CA SER A 189 3.08 -26.06 -8.47
C SER A 189 1.73 -25.93 -9.17
N ASP A 190 1.00 -24.82 -8.98
CA ASP A 190 -0.19 -24.47 -9.76
C ASP A 190 0.24 -23.70 -11.01
N SER A 191 0.73 -24.48 -11.98
CA SER A 191 1.35 -24.04 -13.24
C SER A 191 0.48 -23.21 -14.20
N HIS A 192 -0.63 -22.61 -13.77
CA HIS A 192 -1.64 -21.97 -14.63
C HIS A 192 -1.98 -20.51 -14.28
N GLY A 193 -1.21 -19.83 -13.41
CA GLY A 193 -1.39 -18.40 -13.11
C GLY A 193 -0.09 -17.59 -13.15
N PRO A 194 -0.13 -16.28 -13.49
CA PRO A 194 1.00 -15.39 -13.29
C PRO A 194 1.24 -15.25 -11.79
N HIS A 195 2.47 -15.56 -11.35
CA HIS A 195 2.96 -15.25 -10.02
C HIS A 195 3.52 -13.84 -10.02
N LEU A 196 3.44 -13.11 -8.91
CA LEU A 196 4.09 -11.80 -8.76
C LEU A 196 5.60 -11.97 -8.49
N ASN A 197 6.29 -12.68 -9.38
CA ASN A 197 7.66 -13.18 -9.22
C ASN A 197 8.68 -12.48 -10.14
N LYS A 198 8.30 -11.46 -10.89
CA LYS A 198 9.25 -10.69 -11.69
C LYS A 198 10.38 -10.13 -10.83
N THR A 199 11.61 -10.24 -11.33
CA THR A 199 12.84 -9.89 -10.59
C THR A 199 12.82 -8.48 -9.99
N SER A 200 12.27 -7.49 -10.69
CA SER A 200 12.17 -6.11 -10.18
C SER A 200 11.21 -5.97 -9.00
N LEU A 201 10.12 -6.75 -9.01
CA LEU A 201 9.14 -6.79 -7.92
C LEU A 201 9.75 -7.53 -6.72
N LEU A 202 10.36 -8.70 -6.91
CA LEU A 202 11.09 -9.42 -5.87
C LEU A 202 12.15 -8.53 -5.21
N ARG A 203 12.94 -7.81 -6.02
CA ARG A 203 13.93 -6.85 -5.49
C ARG A 203 13.30 -5.74 -4.66
N SER A 204 12.12 -5.25 -5.03
CA SER A 204 11.40 -4.23 -4.25
C SER A 204 10.86 -4.81 -2.93
N PHE A 205 10.35 -6.04 -2.97
CA PHE A 205 9.91 -6.77 -1.78
C PHE A 205 11.08 -7.00 -0.81
N ASP A 206 12.14 -7.67 -1.29
CA ASP A 206 13.24 -8.18 -0.46
C ASP A 206 14.16 -7.07 0.03
N ASN A 207 14.41 -6.03 -0.76
CA ASN A 207 15.34 -4.96 -0.36
C ASN A 207 14.64 -3.79 0.34
N TYR A 208 13.31 -3.70 0.26
CA TYR A 208 12.61 -2.51 0.70
C TYR A 208 11.31 -2.85 1.45
N TRP A 209 10.28 -3.41 0.80
CA TRP A 209 8.95 -3.50 1.41
C TRP A 209 8.89 -4.33 2.69
N ARG A 210 9.63 -5.43 2.79
CA ARG A 210 9.67 -6.25 4.02
C ARG A 210 10.14 -5.48 5.26
N TRP A 211 10.78 -4.33 5.06
CA TRP A 211 11.23 -3.43 6.13
C TRP A 211 10.24 -2.29 6.42
N CYS A 212 9.22 -2.07 5.57
CA CYS A 212 8.18 -1.04 5.70
C CYS A 212 7.10 -1.40 6.75
N ILE A 213 7.50 -1.90 7.91
CA ILE A 213 6.59 -2.28 8.99
C ILE A 213 7.06 -1.57 10.25
N ARG A 214 6.20 -0.74 10.84
CA ARG A 214 6.57 0.10 11.97
C ARG A 214 6.77 -0.70 13.27
N ASP A 215 5.94 -1.71 13.50
CA ASP A 215 6.07 -2.60 14.64
C ASP A 215 7.28 -3.54 14.49
N ASP A 216 8.09 -3.65 15.52
CA ASP A 216 9.36 -4.39 15.50
C ASP A 216 9.16 -5.90 15.46
N ASP A 217 8.13 -6.42 16.16
CA ASP A 217 7.84 -7.85 16.21
C ASP A 217 7.26 -8.32 14.88
N ASP A 218 6.27 -7.59 14.35
CA ASP A 218 5.68 -7.89 13.04
C ASP A 218 6.75 -7.77 11.93
N ARG A 219 7.64 -6.76 12.00
CA ARG A 219 8.73 -6.61 11.03
C ARG A 219 9.72 -7.78 11.10
N ARG A 220 10.14 -8.19 12.30
CA ARG A 220 11.01 -9.35 12.49
C ARG A 220 10.36 -10.62 11.95
N PHE A 221 9.08 -10.82 12.21
CA PHE A 221 8.33 -11.98 11.72
C PHE A 221 8.29 -12.02 10.19
N VAL A 222 7.89 -10.93 9.54
CA VAL A 222 7.81 -10.86 8.07
C VAL A 222 9.18 -11.07 7.42
N VAL A 223 10.23 -10.45 7.96
CA VAL A 223 11.60 -10.62 7.45
C VAL A 223 12.06 -12.07 7.59
N GLY A 224 11.91 -12.67 8.78
CA GLY A 224 12.30 -14.05 9.03
C GLY A 224 11.54 -15.03 8.15
N LYS A 225 10.21 -14.86 8.02
CA LYS A 225 9.39 -15.71 7.15
C LYS A 225 9.77 -15.55 5.67
N THR A 226 10.09 -14.33 5.24
CA THR A 226 10.60 -14.09 3.89
C THR A 226 11.89 -14.85 3.66
N ASP A 227 12.86 -14.76 4.58
CA ASP A 227 14.15 -15.46 4.46
C ASP A 227 13.96 -16.98 4.37
N GLU A 228 13.12 -17.57 5.23
CA GLU A 228 12.79 -19.00 5.19
C GLU A 228 12.24 -19.45 3.83
N VAL A 229 11.35 -18.65 3.22
CA VAL A 229 10.76 -18.94 1.91
C VAL A 229 11.78 -18.76 0.78
N ARG A 230 12.61 -17.72 0.84
CA ARG A 230 13.63 -17.44 -0.19
C ARG A 230 14.77 -18.45 -0.20
N ASP A 231 15.14 -18.94 0.98
CA ASP A 231 16.18 -19.97 1.16
C ASP A 231 15.67 -21.38 0.83
N GLY A 232 14.36 -21.53 0.55
CA GLY A 232 13.72 -22.83 0.29
C GLY A 232 13.60 -23.71 1.53
N ALA A 233 13.77 -23.14 2.72
CA ALA A 233 13.67 -23.84 4.00
C ALA A 233 12.21 -24.13 4.40
N ALA A 234 11.25 -23.34 3.91
CA ALA A 234 9.83 -23.53 4.14
C ALA A 234 8.99 -23.16 2.92
N SER A 235 7.87 -23.88 2.72
CA SER A 235 6.75 -23.38 1.90
C SER A 235 5.93 -22.39 2.70
N TRP A 236 5.39 -21.36 2.04
CA TRP A 236 4.37 -20.48 2.60
C TRP A 236 3.12 -20.51 1.73
N THR A 237 2.01 -20.95 2.32
CA THR A 237 0.73 -21.20 1.63
C THR A 237 -0.36 -20.21 2.06
N THR A 238 -1.45 -20.14 1.31
CA THR A 238 -2.61 -19.31 1.66
C THR A 238 -3.27 -19.74 2.98
N ASP A 239 -3.22 -21.04 3.33
CA ASP A 239 -3.79 -21.54 4.58
C ASP A 239 -2.93 -21.19 5.79
N GLU A 240 -1.61 -21.13 5.65
CA GLU A 240 -0.72 -20.62 6.72
C GLU A 240 -0.80 -19.10 6.90
N TYR A 241 -1.21 -18.40 5.85
CA TYR A 241 -1.40 -16.95 5.87
C TYR A 241 -2.66 -16.51 6.62
N ARG A 242 -3.74 -17.31 6.55
CA ARG A 242 -5.03 -17.05 7.21
C ARG A 242 -4.95 -17.32 8.71
#